data_AF-A0A2T6ZKM8-F1
#
_entry.id   AF-A0A2T6ZKM8-F1
#
_cell.length_a   1.000
_cell.length_b   1.000
_cell.length_c   1.000
_cell.angle_alpha   90.00
_cell.angle_beta   90.00
_cell.angle_gamma   90.00
#
_symmetry.space_group_name_H-M   'P 1'
#
loop_
_entity.id
_entity.type
_entity.pdbx_description
1 polymer ?
#
loop_
_entity_poly.entity_id
_entity_poly.type
_entity_poly.pdbx_seq_one_letter_code
_entity_poly.pdbx_strand_id
1 'polypeptide(L)'
;MPSLAPIDLQKSVPHHPYIDLIPYPGLRRTLLEILREHPNSINQVELCYDIESGGLRLWGQYSWLPDSYELTVEFAAKWGFLFRRDPEALTATNFWRRQRGEAPLRPEHFGSTHGHGYRGRFRDLKLVGLLRDDL
;
A
#
# COMPACT_ATOMS: atom_id res chain seq x y z
N MET A 1 -10.37 -16.92 -5.87
CA MET A 1 -10.06 -15.65 -5.16
C MET A 1 -9.23 -14.76 -6.08
N PRO A 2 -9.86 -13.99 -7.00
CA PRO A 2 -9.13 -13.25 -8.04
C PRO A 2 -8.08 -12.26 -7.51
N SER A 3 -8.39 -11.61 -6.39
CA SER A 3 -7.56 -10.62 -5.70
C SER A 3 -6.30 -11.15 -5.02
N LEU A 4 -6.21 -12.46 -4.77
CA LEU A 4 -4.99 -13.15 -4.30
C LEU A 4 -4.32 -13.97 -5.39
N ALA A 5 -4.82 -13.95 -6.62
CA ALA A 5 -4.13 -14.60 -7.72
C ALA A 5 -2.71 -14.01 -7.85
N PRO A 6 -1.68 -14.84 -8.08
CA PRO A 6 -0.32 -14.35 -8.23
C PRO A 6 -0.20 -13.51 -9.51
N ILE A 7 0.40 -12.33 -9.39
CA ILE A 7 0.84 -11.54 -10.55
C ILE A 7 2.18 -12.08 -11.05
N ASP A 8 2.49 -11.88 -12.33
CA ASP A 8 3.69 -12.48 -12.94
C ASP A 8 5.00 -12.07 -12.24
N LEU A 9 5.08 -10.85 -11.71
CA LEU A 9 6.26 -10.38 -10.96
C LEU A 9 6.56 -11.24 -9.73
N GLN A 10 5.53 -11.79 -9.04
CA GLN A 10 5.74 -12.64 -7.86
C GLN A 10 6.49 -13.93 -8.20
N LYS A 11 6.43 -14.39 -9.45
CA LYS A 11 7.15 -15.59 -9.90
C LYS A 11 8.64 -15.34 -10.12
N SER A 12 9.04 -14.09 -10.33
CA SER A 12 10.40 -13.71 -10.77
C SER A 12 11.19 -12.87 -9.77
N VAL A 13 10.52 -12.17 -8.86
CA VAL A 13 11.17 -11.28 -7.89
C VAL A 13 11.20 -11.99 -6.53
N PRO A 14 12.38 -12.28 -5.93
CA PRO A 14 12.45 -12.79 -4.57
C PRO A 14 11.82 -11.80 -3.57
N HIS A 15 10.92 -12.27 -2.73
CA HIS A 15 10.21 -11.42 -1.76
C HIS A 15 9.76 -12.22 -0.53
N HIS A 16 9.36 -11.51 0.52
CA HIS A 16 8.84 -12.15 1.74
C HIS A 16 7.38 -12.60 1.53
N PRO A 17 6.96 -13.78 2.04
CA PRO A 17 5.61 -14.32 1.82
C PRO A 17 4.45 -13.42 2.27
N TYR A 18 4.69 -12.45 3.15
CA TYR A 18 3.65 -11.51 3.59
C TYR A 18 3.05 -10.74 2.41
N ILE A 19 3.84 -10.48 1.35
CA ILE A 19 3.37 -9.76 0.15
C ILE A 19 2.31 -10.59 -0.57
N ASP A 20 2.43 -11.92 -0.59
CA ASP A 20 1.45 -12.82 -1.22
C ASP A 20 0.07 -12.78 -0.54
N LEU A 21 0.03 -12.36 0.73
CA LEU A 21 -1.18 -12.29 1.53
C LEU A 21 -1.93 -10.95 1.39
N ILE A 22 -1.37 -9.97 0.67
CA ILE A 22 -1.99 -8.65 0.54
C ILE A 22 -3.02 -8.68 -0.60
N PRO A 23 -4.31 -8.41 -0.33
CA PRO A 23 -5.39 -8.52 -1.32
C PRO A 23 -5.46 -7.34 -2.29
N TYR A 24 -4.34 -6.64 -2.51
CA TYR A 24 -4.21 -5.48 -3.40
C TYR A 24 -3.16 -5.78 -4.47
N PRO A 25 -3.56 -6.22 -5.68
CA PRO A 25 -2.61 -6.59 -6.73
C PRO A 25 -1.73 -5.41 -7.19
N GLY A 26 -2.23 -4.18 -7.16
CA GLY A 26 -1.46 -2.98 -7.51
C GLY A 26 -0.37 -2.66 -6.51
N LEU A 27 -0.64 -2.81 -5.21
CA LEU A 27 0.33 -2.65 -4.14
C LEU A 27 1.40 -3.73 -4.23
N ARG A 28 1.00 -5.00 -4.43
CA ARG A 28 1.95 -6.10 -4.64
C ARG A 28 2.88 -5.80 -5.81
N ARG A 29 2.35 -5.35 -6.95
CA ARG A 29 3.15 -4.89 -8.10
C ARG A 29 4.12 -3.79 -7.71
N THR A 30 3.64 -2.76 -7.03
CA THR A 30 4.45 -1.59 -6.64
C THR A 30 5.60 -2.01 -5.72
N LEU A 31 5.35 -2.86 -4.72
CA LEU A 31 6.38 -3.39 -3.83
C LEU A 31 7.43 -4.21 -4.59
N LEU A 32 7.00 -5.09 -5.50
CA LEU A 32 7.93 -5.95 -6.25
C LEU A 32 8.78 -5.16 -7.24
N GLU A 33 8.20 -4.15 -7.89
CA GLU A 33 8.95 -3.20 -8.73
C GLU A 33 10.01 -2.45 -7.89
N ILE A 34 9.65 -2.00 -6.69
CA ILE A 34 10.58 -1.35 -5.77
C ILE A 34 11.68 -2.31 -5.29
N LEU A 35 11.33 -3.52 -4.91
CA LEU A 35 12.29 -4.54 -4.45
C LEU A 35 13.30 -4.91 -5.54
N ARG A 36 12.85 -4.96 -6.80
CA ARG A 36 13.71 -5.28 -7.94
C ARG A 36 14.69 -4.16 -8.27
N GLU A 37 14.20 -2.92 -8.37
CA GLU A 37 15.03 -1.79 -8.83
C GLU A 37 15.81 -1.12 -7.67
N HIS A 38 15.24 -1.11 -6.48
CA HIS A 38 15.68 -0.31 -5.34
C HIS A 38 15.46 -1.03 -3.98
N PRO A 39 16.10 -2.19 -3.74
CA PRO A 39 15.78 -3.07 -2.61
C PRO A 39 15.88 -2.43 -1.22
N ASN A 40 16.69 -1.37 -1.05
CA ASN A 40 16.91 -0.68 0.23
C ASN A 40 16.09 0.61 0.40
N SER A 41 15.14 0.88 -0.51
CA SER A 41 14.32 2.10 -0.49
C SER A 41 13.10 2.01 0.43
N ILE A 42 12.63 0.79 0.73
CA ILE A 42 11.54 0.53 1.66
C ILE A 42 12.03 -0.41 2.76
N ASN A 43 11.69 -0.07 4.00
CA ASN A 43 11.91 -0.96 5.14
C ASN A 43 10.81 -2.05 5.18
N GLN A 44 11.12 -3.22 4.62
CA GLN A 44 10.19 -4.35 4.51
C GLN A 44 9.76 -4.90 5.87
N VAL A 45 10.66 -4.89 6.86
CA VAL A 45 10.37 -5.37 8.22
C VAL A 45 9.36 -4.46 8.89
N GLU A 46 9.55 -3.15 8.75
CA GLU A 46 8.65 -2.14 9.31
C GLU A 46 7.27 -2.15 8.64
N LEU A 47 7.21 -2.28 7.31
CA LEU A 47 5.94 -2.42 6.60
C LEU A 47 5.18 -3.68 7.05
N CYS A 48 5.85 -4.82 7.14
CA CYS A 48 5.26 -6.07 7.62
C CYS A 48 4.70 -5.90 9.04
N TYR A 49 5.50 -5.32 9.94
CA TYR A 49 5.11 -5.07 11.31
C TYR A 49 3.89 -4.13 11.42
N ASP A 50 3.86 -3.05 10.63
CA ASP A 50 2.75 -2.09 10.64
C ASP A 50 1.45 -2.70 10.08
N ILE A 51 1.55 -3.61 9.11
CA ILE A 51 0.40 -4.40 8.63
C ILE A 51 -0.11 -5.31 9.74
N GLU A 52 0.77 -6.11 10.35
CA GLU A 52 0.44 -7.08 11.40
C GLU A 52 -0.12 -6.40 12.67
N SER A 53 0.36 -5.19 12.97
CA SER A 53 -0.11 -4.38 14.10
C SER A 53 -1.46 -3.69 13.86
N GLY A 54 -2.12 -3.99 12.73
CA GLY A 54 -3.48 -3.53 12.44
C GLY A 54 -3.56 -2.21 11.68
N GLY A 55 -2.48 -1.79 11.01
CA GLY A 55 -2.49 -0.63 10.11
C GLY A 55 -3.35 -0.86 8.86
N LEU A 56 -3.45 -2.11 8.40
CA LEU A 56 -4.44 -2.56 7.41
C LEU A 56 -5.50 -3.42 8.11
N ARG A 57 -6.57 -2.77 8.57
CA ARG A 57 -7.58 -3.39 9.43
C ARG A 57 -8.63 -4.14 8.60
N LEU A 58 -8.85 -5.41 8.90
CA LEU A 58 -9.91 -6.22 8.30
C LEU A 58 -11.24 -6.01 9.03
N TRP A 59 -12.27 -5.58 8.30
CA TRP A 59 -13.66 -5.44 8.78
C TRP A 59 -14.63 -6.36 8.05
N GLY A 60 -14.40 -6.58 6.75
CA GLY A 60 -15.26 -7.43 5.94
C GLY A 60 -15.10 -8.90 6.27
N GLN A 61 -16.06 -9.70 5.80
CA GLN A 61 -16.10 -11.14 6.07
C GLN A 61 -14.94 -11.90 5.40
N TYR A 62 -14.40 -11.36 4.31
CA TYR A 62 -13.48 -12.09 3.43
C TYR A 62 -12.15 -11.36 3.29
N SER A 63 -11.10 -11.90 3.90
CA SER A 63 -9.74 -11.32 3.88
C SER A 63 -9.10 -11.25 2.49
N TRP A 64 -9.63 -11.95 1.51
CA TRP A 64 -9.14 -11.82 0.15
C TRP A 64 -9.77 -10.64 -0.60
N LEU A 65 -10.82 -9.99 -0.11
CA LEU A 65 -11.46 -8.89 -0.85
C LEU A 65 -10.83 -7.53 -0.47
N PRO A 66 -10.42 -6.69 -1.43
CA PRO A 66 -9.92 -5.34 -1.16
C PRO A 66 -10.89 -4.50 -0.33
N ASP A 67 -12.19 -4.58 -0.64
CA ASP A 67 -13.26 -3.82 0.04
C ASP A 67 -13.43 -4.15 1.53
N SER A 68 -12.82 -5.23 2.00
CA SER A 68 -12.92 -5.70 3.37
C SER A 68 -11.97 -4.97 4.31
N TYR A 69 -11.07 -4.13 3.79
CA TYR A 69 -10.02 -3.49 4.57
C TYR A 69 -10.20 -1.98 4.73
N GLU A 70 -9.73 -1.47 5.88
CA GLU A 70 -9.55 -0.06 6.18
C GLU A 70 -8.08 0.21 6.48
N LEU A 71 -7.49 1.23 5.85
CA LEU A 71 -6.20 1.76 6.27
C LEU A 71 -6.40 2.71 7.45
N THR A 72 -5.66 2.52 8.53
CA THR A 72 -5.66 3.50 9.63
C THR A 72 -5.04 4.82 9.17
N VAL A 73 -5.31 5.91 9.90
CA VAL A 73 -4.77 7.25 9.59
C VAL A 73 -3.25 7.22 9.51
N GLU A 74 -2.61 6.58 10.48
CA GLU A 74 -1.15 6.48 10.60
C GLU A 74 -0.56 5.62 9.48
N PHE A 75 -1.22 4.50 9.16
CA PHE A 75 -0.79 3.61 8.09
C PHE A 75 -0.94 4.27 6.72
N ALA A 76 -2.06 4.96 6.46
CA ALA A 76 -2.27 5.73 5.24
C ALA A 76 -1.21 6.84 5.09
N ALA A 77 -0.91 7.57 6.17
CA ALA A 77 0.09 8.64 6.13
C ALA A 77 1.50 8.14 5.82
N LYS A 78 1.85 6.94 6.30
CA LYS A 78 3.18 6.35 6.16
C LYS A 78 3.35 5.55 4.86
N TRP A 79 2.37 4.72 4.52
CA TRP A 79 2.45 3.71 3.46
C TRP A 79 1.43 3.90 2.33
N GLY A 80 0.50 4.86 2.45
CA GLY A 80 -0.59 5.05 1.48
C GLY A 80 -0.13 5.30 0.05
N PHE A 81 1.08 5.85 -0.15
CA PHE A 81 1.67 6.05 -1.48
C PHE A 81 1.88 4.74 -2.27
N LEU A 82 1.91 3.58 -1.59
CA LEU A 82 2.01 2.26 -2.22
C LEU A 82 0.72 1.83 -2.93
N PHE A 83 -0.43 2.41 -2.55
CA PHE A 83 -1.76 2.05 -3.03
C PHE A 83 -2.19 2.84 -4.28
N ARG A 84 -1.28 3.55 -4.97
CA ARG A 84 -1.64 4.37 -6.14
C ARG A 84 -2.29 3.58 -7.29
N ARG A 85 -1.97 2.29 -7.39
CA ARG A 85 -2.56 1.39 -8.38
C ARG A 85 -3.87 0.73 -7.91
N ASP A 86 -4.28 0.99 -6.66
CA ASP A 86 -5.47 0.43 -6.02
C ASP A 86 -6.34 1.56 -5.41
N PRO A 87 -6.91 2.47 -6.24
CA PRO A 87 -7.71 3.59 -5.75
C PRO A 87 -8.93 3.17 -4.92
N GLU A 88 -9.40 1.93 -5.06
CA GLU A 88 -10.45 1.33 -4.24
C GLU A 88 -10.09 1.26 -2.76
N ALA A 89 -8.80 1.26 -2.39
CA ALA A 89 -8.36 1.23 -0.99
C ALA A 89 -8.88 2.44 -0.20
N LEU A 90 -8.89 3.64 -0.82
CA LEU A 90 -9.45 4.84 -0.20
C LEU A 90 -10.97 4.74 -0.08
N THR A 91 -11.65 4.20 -1.09
CA THR A 91 -13.10 3.99 -1.10
C THR A 91 -13.52 3.02 0.00
N ALA A 92 -12.84 1.87 0.13
CA ALA A 92 -13.06 0.86 1.16
C ALA A 92 -12.80 1.44 2.56
N THR A 93 -11.67 2.15 2.73
CA THR A 93 -11.33 2.84 3.97
C THR A 93 -12.43 3.80 4.41
N ASN A 94 -12.91 4.65 3.50
CA ASN A 94 -13.96 5.62 3.81
C ASN A 94 -15.33 4.97 4.04
N PHE A 95 -15.61 3.83 3.39
CA PHE A 95 -16.81 3.05 3.67
C PHE A 95 -16.83 2.61 5.14
N TRP A 96 -15.75 1.99 5.64
CA TRP A 96 -15.68 1.49 7.02
C TRP A 96 -15.65 2.61 8.06
N ARG A 97 -14.92 3.70 7.80
CA ARG A 97 -14.91 4.90 8.64
C ARG A 97 -16.31 5.49 8.81
N ARG A 98 -17.09 5.56 7.72
CA ARG A 98 -18.47 6.06 7.74
C ARG A 98 -19.39 5.24 8.63
N GLN A 99 -19.21 3.91 8.70
CA GLN A 99 -20.03 3.04 9.56
C GLN A 99 -19.91 3.43 11.04
N ARG A 100 -18.80 4.06 11.44
CA ARG A 100 -18.52 4.51 12.81
C ARG A 100 -18.66 6.02 12.99
N GLY A 101 -19.15 6.74 11.98
CA GLY A 101 -19.27 8.20 12.02
C GLY A 101 -17.94 8.96 11.98
N GLU A 102 -16.84 8.29 11.58
CA GLU A 102 -15.53 8.93 11.45
C GLU A 102 -15.43 9.77 10.17
N ALA A 103 -14.68 10.88 10.24
CA ALA A 103 -14.42 11.72 9.07
C ALA A 103 -13.67 10.95 7.97
N PRO A 104 -13.99 11.15 6.68
CA PRO A 104 -13.32 10.46 5.59
C PRO A 104 -11.86 10.88 5.49
N LEU A 105 -10.99 9.92 5.15
CA LEU A 105 -9.68 10.24 4.60
C LEU A 105 -9.84 10.79 3.20
N ARG A 106 -8.87 11.61 2.82
CA ARG A 106 -8.75 12.22 1.49
C ARG A 106 -7.45 11.75 0.84
N PRO A 107 -7.29 11.84 -0.49
CA PRO A 107 -6.07 11.39 -1.17
C PRO A 107 -4.77 11.96 -0.57
N GLU A 108 -4.78 13.18 -0.04
CA GLU A 108 -3.62 13.79 0.64
C GLU A 108 -3.15 13.04 1.89
N HIS A 109 -4.02 12.24 2.52
CA HIS A 109 -3.68 11.39 3.66
C HIS A 109 -2.95 10.11 3.24
N PHE A 110 -3.06 9.69 1.97
CA PHE A 110 -2.38 8.50 1.44
C PHE A 110 -0.95 8.83 1.04
N GLY A 111 -0.18 9.37 1.99
CA GLY A 111 1.19 9.80 1.80
C GLY A 111 1.37 10.63 0.53
N SER A 112 1.25 11.96 0.63
CA SER A 112 2.05 12.77 -0.30
C SER A 112 3.51 12.31 -0.17
N THR A 113 4.31 12.44 -1.22
CA THR A 113 5.76 12.12 -1.25
C THR A 113 6.61 12.84 -0.17
N HIS A 114 5.98 13.45 0.83
CA HIS A 114 6.49 14.37 1.83
C HIS A 114 6.09 13.95 3.28
N GLY A 115 5.92 12.65 3.54
CA GLY A 115 5.81 12.13 4.92
C GLY A 115 7.06 12.48 5.75
N HIS A 116 6.83 13.11 6.92
CA HIS A 116 7.81 13.79 7.78
C HIS A 116 8.99 12.94 8.33
N GLY A 117 9.08 11.65 7.99
CA GLY A 117 10.17 10.73 8.37
C GLY A 117 11.01 10.17 7.22
N TYR A 118 10.59 10.32 5.96
CA TYR A 118 11.29 9.76 4.78
C TYR A 118 11.84 10.84 3.83
N ARG A 119 12.05 12.06 4.34
CA ARG A 119 12.55 13.24 3.59
C ARG A 119 13.88 13.03 2.85
N GLY A 120 14.69 12.05 3.27
CA GLY A 120 16.07 11.91 2.80
C GLY A 120 16.32 10.90 1.68
N ARG A 121 15.39 9.97 1.37
CA ARG A 121 15.72 8.81 0.52
C ARG A 121 14.89 8.64 -0.76
N PHE A 122 13.82 9.42 -0.91
CA PHE A 122 12.94 9.35 -2.10
C PHE A 122 13.19 10.44 -3.15
N ARG A 123 14.10 11.38 -2.92
CA ARG A 123 14.54 12.34 -3.96
C ARG A 123 15.45 11.71 -5.00
N ASP A 124 16.19 10.65 -4.63
CA ASP A 124 17.18 10.00 -5.49
C ASP A 124 16.71 8.69 -6.13
N LEU A 125 15.50 8.25 -5.79
CA LEU A 125 14.88 7.11 -6.48
C LEU A 125 14.28 7.64 -7.78
N LYS A 126 14.68 7.05 -8.91
CA LYS A 126 14.06 7.24 -10.23
C LYS A 126 12.55 6.89 -10.27
N LEU A 127 11.91 6.64 -9.12
CA LEU A 127 10.46 6.70 -8.96
C LEU A 127 9.88 8.07 -9.35
N VAL A 128 10.62 9.19 -9.22
CA VAL A 128 10.12 10.50 -9.68
C VAL A 128 9.96 10.54 -11.22
N GLY A 129 10.76 9.77 -11.97
CA GLY A 129 10.65 9.65 -13.43
C GLY A 129 9.43 8.84 -13.84
N LEU A 130 9.24 7.67 -13.22
CA LEU A 130 8.03 6.83 -13.41
C LEU A 130 6.73 7.50 -12.93
N LEU A 131 6.81 8.63 -12.21
CA LEU A 131 5.68 9.42 -11.73
C LEU A 131 5.45 10.73 -12.49
N ARG A 132 6.30 11.06 -13.47
CA ARG A 132 6.16 12.26 -14.29
C ARG A 132 5.58 12.00 -15.68
N ASP A 133 5.61 10.76 -16.16
CA ASP A 133 5.32 10.45 -17.57
C ASP A 133 3.85 10.10 -17.89
N ASP A 134 2.92 10.24 -16.93
CA ASP A 134 1.46 10.02 -17.14
C ASP A 134 0.61 11.28 -16.82
N LEU A 135 1.15 12.48 -17.11
CA LEU A 135 0.37 13.73 -17.23
C LEU A 135 0.35 14.21 -18.69
#